data_AF-A0A9C6XVE2-F1
#
_entry.id   AF-A0A9C6XVE2-F1
#
_cell.length_a   1.000
_cell.length_b   1.000
_cell.length_c   1.000
_cell.angle_alpha   90.00
_cell.angle_beta   90.00
_cell.angle_gamma   90.00
#
_symmetry.space_group_name_H-M   'P 1'
#
loop_
_entity.id
_entity.type
_entity.pdbx_description
1 polymer ?
#
loop_
_entity_poly.entity_id
_entity_poly.type
_entity_poly.pdbx_seq_one_letter_code
_entity_poly.pdbx_strand_id
1 'polypeptide(L)'
;MAVVPSRPLPPGIPADYNEARRLFETVTAGLKCRDVIHTTTSTCTGAGVDMLGACLLGSVKYFLPYYLIHIIWNARKAISGDKEFYTDLVHCYARSVMFGGAMGTTFSIVSCTLS
;
A
#
# COMPACT_ATOMS: atom_id res chain seq x y z
N MET A 1 21.46 -11.51 -0.45
CA MET A 1 20.17 -11.11 -1.05
C MET A 1 19.82 -12.17 -2.08
N ALA A 2 18.79 -12.98 -1.82
CA ALA A 2 18.38 -14.01 -2.78
C ALA A 2 17.76 -13.32 -4.00
N VAL A 3 18.41 -13.44 -5.16
CA VAL A 3 17.83 -13.06 -6.45
C VAL A 3 16.67 -14.02 -6.69
N VAL A 4 15.45 -13.56 -6.47
CA VAL A 4 14.27 -14.32 -6.88
C VAL A 4 14.34 -14.45 -8.40
N PRO A 5 14.42 -15.65 -8.98
CA PRO A 5 14.45 -15.80 -10.42
C PRO A 5 13.14 -15.22 -10.98
N SER A 6 13.27 -14.16 -11.77
CA SER A 6 12.15 -13.54 -12.47
C SER A 6 11.46 -14.62 -13.30
N ARG A 7 10.20 -14.93 -12.98
CA ARG A 7 9.39 -15.80 -13.85
C ARG A 7 9.42 -15.21 -15.26
N PRO A 8 9.59 -16.04 -16.31
CA PRO A 8 9.48 -15.55 -17.68
C PRO A 8 8.12 -14.86 -17.83
N LEU A 9 8.16 -13.67 -18.41
CA LEU A 9 6.95 -12.88 -18.66
C LEU A 9 5.98 -13.71 -19.52
N PRO A 10 4.66 -13.59 -19.28
CA PRO A 10 3.66 -14.20 -20.14
C PRO A 10 3.91 -13.82 -21.61
N PRO A 11 3.64 -14.75 -22.54
CA PRO A 11 3.78 -14.46 -23.97
C PRO A 11 2.91 -13.26 -24.36
N GLY A 12 3.51 -12.29 -25.04
CA GLY A 12 2.85 -11.04 -25.45
C GLY A 12 3.12 -9.82 -24.57
N ILE A 13 3.83 -9.97 -23.44
CA ILE A 13 4.31 -8.83 -22.67
C ILE A 13 5.71 -8.45 -23.18
N PRO A 14 5.90 -7.23 -23.73
CA PRO A 14 7.21 -6.80 -24.20
C PRO A 14 8.24 -6.77 -23.08
N ALA A 15 9.43 -7.29 -23.36
CA ALA A 15 10.54 -7.33 -22.41
C ALA A 15 11.19 -5.95 -22.23
N ASP A 16 11.00 -5.04 -23.19
CA ASP A 16 11.43 -3.64 -23.12
C ASP A 16 10.35 -2.77 -22.46
N TYR A 17 10.76 -2.05 -21.42
CA TYR A 17 9.91 -1.07 -20.74
C TYR A 17 9.35 0.00 -21.68
N ASN A 18 10.14 0.47 -22.65
CA ASN A 18 9.69 1.53 -23.57
C ASN A 18 8.60 1.03 -24.52
N GLU A 19 8.71 -0.22 -24.96
CA GLU A 19 7.69 -0.88 -25.77
C GLU A 19 6.42 -1.13 -24.95
N ALA A 20 6.55 -1.62 -23.72
CA ALA A 20 5.43 -1.78 -22.78
C ALA A 20 4.69 -0.45 -22.53
N ARG A 21 5.45 0.63 -22.33
CA ARG A 21 4.92 1.97 -22.13
C ARG A 21 4.12 2.45 -23.35
N ARG A 22 4.66 2.33 -24.56
CA ARG A 22 3.95 2.73 -25.79
C ARG A 22 2.67 1.93 -25.98
N LEU A 23 2.70 0.63 -25.71
CA LEU A 23 1.52 -0.23 -25.81
C LEU A 23 0.45 0.22 -24.81
N PHE A 24 0.85 0.50 -23.56
CA PHE A 24 -0.05 1.03 -22.54
C PHE A 24 -0.66 2.36 -22.98
N GLU A 25 0.16 3.35 -23.37
CA GLU A 25 -0.30 4.67 -23.84
C GLU A 25 -1.28 4.55 -25.03
N THR A 26 -1.04 3.60 -25.94
CA THR A 26 -1.92 3.37 -27.09
C THR A 26 -3.27 2.77 -26.69
N VAL A 27 -3.26 1.79 -25.77
CA VAL A 27 -4.48 1.11 -25.31
C VAL A 27 -5.31 1.99 -24.37
N THR A 28 -4.66 2.85 -23.59
CA THR A 28 -5.32 3.77 -22.67
C THR A 28 -5.67 5.13 -23.29
N ALA A 29 -5.25 5.38 -24.54
CA ALA A 29 -5.56 6.61 -25.26
C ALA A 29 -7.09 6.87 -25.31
N GLY A 30 -7.51 7.98 -24.71
CA GLY A 30 -8.92 8.40 -24.67
C GLY A 30 -9.76 7.75 -23.56
N LEU A 31 -9.19 6.83 -22.77
CA LEU A 31 -9.83 6.31 -21.56
C LEU A 31 -9.66 7.30 -20.40
N LYS A 32 -10.62 7.31 -19.47
CA LYS A 32 -10.49 8.08 -18.23
C LYS A 32 -9.78 7.24 -17.18
N CYS A 33 -9.18 7.87 -16.18
CA CYS A 33 -8.55 7.18 -15.05
C CYS A 33 -9.50 6.20 -14.32
N ARG A 34 -10.80 6.48 -14.34
CA ARG A 34 -11.85 5.57 -13.87
C ARG A 34 -11.85 4.23 -14.59
N ASP A 35 -11.59 4.22 -15.89
CA ASP A 35 -11.71 3.01 -16.70
C ASP A 35 -10.47 2.10 -16.57
N VAL A 36 -9.36 2.64 -16.05
CA VAL A 36 -8.05 1.96 -16.01
C VAL A 36 -7.55 1.74 -14.57
N ILE A 37 -7.59 2.77 -13.72
CA ILE A 37 -6.92 2.79 -12.41
C ILE A 37 -7.89 2.47 -11.26
N HIS A 38 -9.13 2.96 -11.33
CA HIS A 38 -10.09 2.80 -10.24
C HIS A 38 -11.49 2.41 -10.75
N THR A 39 -11.56 1.23 -11.35
CA THR A 39 -12.75 0.69 -12.04
C THR A 39 -13.96 0.48 -11.14
N THR A 40 -13.74 0.29 -9.84
CA THR A 40 -14.79 0.11 -8.82
C THR A 40 -15.40 1.42 -8.33
N THR A 41 -14.74 2.57 -8.53
CA THR A 41 -15.18 3.86 -7.96
C THR A 41 -15.34 4.92 -9.05
N SER A 42 -16.46 5.64 -9.01
CA SER A 42 -16.78 6.65 -10.02
C SER A 42 -15.95 7.94 -9.92
N THR A 43 -15.32 8.17 -8.77
CA THR A 43 -14.52 9.38 -8.49
C THR A 43 -13.13 9.01 -7.99
N CYS A 44 -12.13 9.81 -8.35
CA CYS A 44 -10.75 9.62 -7.90
C CYS A 44 -10.63 9.73 -6.37
N THR A 45 -11.44 10.61 -5.75
CA THR A 45 -11.49 10.76 -4.30
C THR A 45 -12.04 9.49 -3.64
N GLY A 46 -13.10 8.89 -4.20
CA GLY A 46 -13.63 7.60 -3.73
C GLY A 46 -12.58 6.49 -3.83
N ALA A 47 -11.86 6.44 -4.96
CA ALA A 47 -10.75 5.50 -5.14
C ALA A 47 -9.65 5.65 -4.07
N GLY A 48 -9.29 6.90 -3.77
CA GLY A 48 -8.29 7.21 -2.75
C GLY A 48 -8.75 6.77 -1.35
N VAL A 49 -10.02 6.95 -1.01
CA VAL A 49 -10.59 6.52 0.27
C VAL A 49 -10.63 4.99 0.37
N ASP A 50 -11.08 4.30 -0.67
CA ASP A 50 -11.12 2.83 -0.71
C ASP A 50 -9.71 2.25 -0.60
N MET A 51 -8.75 2.83 -1.32
CA MET A 51 -7.36 2.39 -1.25
C MET A 51 -6.76 2.67 0.13
N LEU A 52 -7.02 3.84 0.72
CA LEU A 52 -6.59 4.15 2.08
C LEU A 52 -7.17 3.15 3.08
N GLY A 53 -8.46 2.81 2.97
CA GLY A 53 -9.12 1.82 3.80
C GLY A 53 -8.50 0.43 3.65
N ALA A 54 -8.25 -0.02 2.42
CA ALA A 54 -7.59 -1.29 2.14
C ALA A 54 -6.15 -1.34 2.67
N CYS A 55 -5.39 -0.26 2.50
CA CYS A 55 -4.03 -0.12 3.03
C CYS A 55 -4.04 -0.12 4.56
N LEU A 56 -4.98 0.57 5.21
CA LEU A 56 -5.14 0.56 6.66
C LEU A 56 -5.45 -0.84 7.17
N LEU A 57 -6.42 -1.53 6.57
CA LEU A 57 -6.78 -2.89 6.96
C LEU A 57 -5.60 -3.87 6.77
N GLY A 58 -4.88 -3.75 5.65
CA GLY A 58 -3.67 -4.52 5.38
C GLY A 58 -2.57 -4.24 6.41
N SER A 59 -2.34 -2.97 6.74
CA SER A 59 -1.33 -2.55 7.72
C SER A 59 -1.65 -3.10 9.11
N VAL A 60 -2.91 -3.07 9.56
CA VAL A 60 -3.33 -3.65 10.83
C VAL A 60 -3.03 -5.15 10.84
N LYS A 61 -3.42 -5.88 9.80
CA LYS A 61 -3.14 -7.33 9.69
C LYS A 61 -1.65 -7.64 9.68
N TYR A 62 -0.85 -6.80 9.02
CA TYR A 62 0.59 -6.98 8.92
C TYR A 62 1.32 -6.72 10.25
N PHE A 63 0.93 -5.67 10.97
CA PHE A 63 1.57 -5.29 12.23
C PHE A 63 0.98 -6.01 13.46
N LEU A 64 -0.18 -6.67 13.34
CA LEU A 64 -0.81 -7.42 14.43
C LEU A 64 0.14 -8.43 15.11
N PRO A 65 0.89 -9.28 14.38
CA PRO A 65 1.82 -10.21 15.01
C PRO A 65 2.93 -9.50 15.77
N TYR A 66 3.44 -8.39 15.22
CA TYR A 66 4.45 -7.56 15.89
C TYR A 66 3.92 -6.99 17.20
N TYR A 67 2.68 -6.47 17.23
CA TYR A 67 2.06 -5.99 18.46
C TYR A 67 1.85 -7.09 19.49
N LEU A 68 1.42 -8.27 19.06
CA LEU A 68 1.28 -9.42 19.95
C LEU A 68 2.62 -9.80 20.58
N ILE A 69 3.69 -9.87 19.80
CA ILE A 69 5.04 -10.14 20.30
C ILE A 69 5.49 -9.03 21.27
N HIS A 70 5.27 -7.77 20.90
CA HIS A 70 5.69 -6.63 21.72
C HIS A 70 4.96 -6.58 23.07
N ILE A 71 3.67 -6.96 23.10
CA ILE A 71 2.87 -7.08 24.33
C ILE A 71 3.33 -8.28 25.15
N ILE A 72 3.58 -9.45 24.54
CA ILE A 72 4.07 -10.65 25.25
C ILE A 72 5.46 -10.39 25.86
N TRP A 73 6.35 -9.77 25.10
CA TRP A 73 7.70 -9.42 25.54
C TRP A 73 7.69 -8.44 26.71
N ASN A 74 6.78 -7.47 26.68
CA ASN A 74 6.61 -6.46 27.73
C ASN A 74 5.42 -6.76 28.66
N ALA A 75 5.04 -8.02 28.81
CA ALA A 75 3.79 -8.41 29.49
C ALA A 75 3.66 -7.82 30.90
N ARG A 76 4.77 -7.70 31.65
CA ARG A 76 4.75 -7.08 32.98
C ARG A 76 4.34 -5.59 32.94
N LYS A 77 4.81 -4.83 31.97
CA LYS A 77 4.46 -3.41 31.79
C LYS A 77 3.04 -3.25 31.27
N ALA A 78 2.61 -4.14 30.36
CA ALA A 78 1.25 -4.17 29.86
C ALA A 78 0.24 -4.49 30.98
N ILE A 79 0.51 -5.48 31.82
CA ILE A 79 -0.33 -5.85 32.98
C ILE A 79 -0.36 -4.74 34.03
N SER A 80 0.75 -4.03 34.22
CA SER A 80 0.83 -2.90 35.16
C SER A 80 0.10 -1.65 34.67
N GLY A 81 -0.40 -1.65 33.42
CA GLY A 81 -1.11 -0.51 32.85
C GLY A 81 -0.24 0.72 32.65
N ASP A 82 1.06 0.53 32.39
CA ASP A 82 2.03 1.62 32.25
C ASP A 82 1.65 2.53 31.06
N LYS A 83 1.25 3.78 31.36
CA LYS A 83 0.80 4.73 30.35
C LYS A 83 1.89 5.04 29.33
N GLU A 84 3.16 5.06 29.76
CA GLU A 84 4.30 5.37 28.89
C GLU A 84 4.47 4.28 27.81
N PHE A 85 4.31 3.01 28.22
CA PHE A 85 4.31 1.88 27.30
C PHE A 85 3.19 1.96 26.25
N TYR A 86 1.97 2.31 26.66
CA TYR A 86 0.85 2.44 25.73
C TYR A 86 1.01 3.65 24.80
N THR A 87 1.55 4.77 25.28
CA THR A 87 1.83 5.93 24.41
C THR A 87 2.87 5.61 23.35
N ASP A 88 3.93 4.88 23.70
CA ASP A 88 4.95 4.45 22.74
C ASP A 88 4.39 3.48 21.69
N LEU A 89 3.54 2.54 22.12
CA LEU A 89 2.87 1.61 21.22
C LEU A 89 1.99 2.34 20.20
N VAL A 90 1.20 3.31 20.67
CA VAL A 90 0.35 4.14 19.80
C VAL A 90 1.19 5.03 18.88
N HIS A 91 2.29 5.60 19.36
CA HIS A 91 3.19 6.42 18.55
C HIS A 91 3.82 5.61 17.42
N CYS A 92 4.33 4.41 17.73
CA CYS A 92 4.90 3.49 16.74
C CYS A 92 3.85 3.04 15.71
N TYR A 93 2.62 2.76 16.16
CA TYR A 93 1.49 2.44 15.27
C TYR A 93 1.17 3.61 14.34
N ALA A 94 0.96 4.80 14.90
CA ALA A 94 0.63 6.01 14.15
C ALA A 94 1.70 6.32 13.09
N ARG A 95 2.99 6.24 13.46
CA ARG A 95 4.11 6.44 12.52
C ARG A 95 4.09 5.42 11.38
N SER A 96 3.84 4.15 11.67
CA SER A 96 3.83 3.08 10.68
C SER A 96 2.66 3.20 9.71
N VAL A 97 1.47 3.54 10.25
CA VAL A 97 0.27 3.80 9.46
C VAL A 97 0.44 5.03 8.57
N MET A 98 0.99 6.13 9.11
CA MET A 98 1.28 7.34 8.34
C MET A 98 2.22 7.05 7.17
N PHE A 99 3.28 6.27 7.40
CA PHE A 99 4.21 5.90 6.35
C PHE A 99 3.56 5.03 5.25
N GLY A 100 2.78 4.02 5.65
CA GLY A 100 2.03 3.19 4.71
C GLY A 100 0.99 3.97 3.90
N GLY A 101 0.25 4.87 4.57
CA GLY A 101 -0.73 5.75 3.96
C GLY A 101 -0.09 6.74 2.99
N ALA A 102 1.05 7.33 3.34
CA ALA A 102 1.79 8.24 2.47
C ALA A 102 2.32 7.54 1.21
N MET A 103 2.87 6.33 1.34
CA MET A 103 3.33 5.54 0.20
C MET A 103 2.17 5.14 -0.72
N GLY A 104 1.05 4.70 -0.14
CA GLY A 104 -0.16 4.37 -0.90
C GLY A 104 -0.70 5.59 -1.65
N THR A 105 -0.96 6.69 -0.95
CA THR A 105 -1.50 7.91 -1.58
C THR A 105 -0.57 8.49 -2.64
N THR A 106 0.76 8.49 -2.41
CA THR A 106 1.73 8.92 -3.42
C THR A 106 1.65 8.05 -4.68
N PHE A 107 1.57 6.72 -4.53
CA PHE A 107 1.41 5.81 -5.67
C PHE A 107 0.14 6.12 -6.47
N SER A 108 -1.01 6.30 -5.81
CA SER A 108 -2.27 6.68 -6.48
C SER A 108 -2.19 8.03 -7.18
N ILE A 109 -1.63 9.06 -6.53
CA ILE A 109 -1.53 10.40 -7.12
C ILE A 109 -0.62 10.36 -8.35
N VAL A 110 0.56 9.73 -8.24
CA VAL A 110 1.52 9.57 -9.35
C VAL A 110 0.88 8.82 -10.51
N SER A 111 0.20 7.69 -10.23
CA SER A 111 -0.51 6.92 -11.27
C SER A 111 -1.63 7.73 -11.93
N CYS A 112 -2.34 8.58 -11.20
CA CYS A 112 -3.44 9.40 -11.72
C CYS A 112 -2.99 10.69 -12.43
N THR A 113 -1.81 11.25 -12.13
CA THR A 113 -1.32 12.50 -12.74
C THR A 113 -0.35 12.27 -13.89
N LEU A 114 0.32 11.12 -13.93
CA LEU A 114 1.23 10.74 -15.03
C LEU A 114 0.57 9.85 -16.10
N SER A 115 -0.68 9.39 -15.89
CA SER A 115 -1.51 8.73 -16.90
C SER A 115 -2.42 9.74 -17.59
#